data_AF-A0A2E6N0H3-F1
#
_entry.id   AF-A0A2E6N0H3-F1
#
_cell.length_a   1.000
_cell.length_b   1.000
_cell.length_c   1.000
_cell.angle_alpha   90.00
_cell.angle_beta   90.00
_cell.angle_gamma   90.00
#
_symmetry.space_group_name_H-M   'P 1'
#
loop_
_entity.id
_entity.type
_entity.pdbx_description
1 polymer ?
#
loop_
_entity_poly.entity_id
_entity_poly.type
_entity_poly.pdbx_seq_one_letter_code
_entity_poly.pdbx_strand_id
1 'polypeptide(L)'
;MRVLNRFYWTICLSGCLLLSAGCSDSSEPSETATPDTETQAPQVTLTTELPDTDSEIAVPSTETTATTATPQSIVQSFLTALQLGKDAEISDLLTTRAKQETQKHDLVVRSPGSPNASFEVGGVELVSGGAYVTSLWKEPGQDGLTHQFDIIWILRQQPEGWRIAGMATRVAANEAPTYLNFEEPEEMIRIWQEADRRLATQQNEGDATVGVGP
;
A
#
# COMPACT_ATOMS: atom_id res chain seq x y z
N MET A 1 20.50 -6.30 -40.03
CA MET A 1 20.78 -7.74 -39.83
C MET A 1 20.45 -8.09 -38.37
N ARG A 2 19.37 -8.83 -38.16
CA ARG A 2 18.92 -9.30 -36.83
C ARG A 2 19.59 -10.65 -36.56
N VAL A 3 20.32 -10.76 -35.46
CA VAL A 3 20.90 -12.04 -35.02
C VAL A 3 20.03 -12.60 -33.90
N LEU A 4 19.36 -13.70 -34.24
CA LEU A 4 18.57 -14.58 -33.38
C LEU A 4 19.47 -15.14 -32.26
N ASN A 5 19.10 -14.90 -31.00
CA ASN A 5 19.70 -15.62 -29.87
C ASN A 5 18.79 -16.82 -29.53
N ARG A 6 19.26 -18.03 -29.85
CA ARG A 6 18.54 -19.28 -29.59
C ARG A 6 18.82 -19.75 -28.16
N PHE A 7 17.74 -19.83 -27.39
CA PHE A 7 17.60 -20.61 -26.16
C PHE A 7 18.15 -22.02 -26.33
N TYR A 8 19.04 -22.45 -25.41
CA TYR A 8 19.30 -23.86 -25.16
C TYR A 8 18.96 -24.18 -23.71
N TRP A 9 17.87 -24.92 -23.59
CA TRP A 9 17.31 -25.55 -22.42
C TRP A 9 18.19 -26.75 -22.04
N THR A 10 18.84 -26.71 -20.87
CA THR A 10 19.48 -27.90 -20.30
C THR A 10 18.88 -28.15 -18.92
N ILE A 11 18.15 -29.25 -18.84
CA ILE A 11 17.49 -29.84 -17.68
C ILE A 11 18.57 -30.43 -16.77
N CYS A 12 18.65 -29.97 -15.51
CA CYS A 12 19.34 -30.67 -14.44
C CYS A 12 18.31 -31.09 -13.39
N LEU A 13 17.88 -32.35 -13.47
CA LEU A 13 17.18 -33.05 -12.41
C LEU A 13 18.21 -33.45 -11.35
N SER A 14 18.15 -32.85 -10.17
CA SER A 14 18.94 -33.27 -9.00
C SER A 14 18.00 -33.43 -7.81
N GLY A 15 17.90 -34.65 -7.31
CA GLY A 15 17.17 -34.99 -6.10
C GLY A 15 17.96 -34.66 -4.83
N CYS A 16 17.25 -34.32 -3.77
CA CYS A 16 17.67 -34.42 -2.37
C CYS A 16 16.38 -34.60 -1.54
N LEU A 17 16.16 -35.73 -0.87
CA LEU A 17 16.73 -36.18 0.41
C LEU A 17 16.03 -35.58 1.65
N LEU A 18 15.18 -36.42 2.27
CA LEU A 18 15.01 -36.70 3.70
C LEU A 18 14.62 -35.59 4.72
N LEU A 19 13.53 -35.93 5.43
CA LEU A 19 13.29 -35.88 6.88
C LEU A 19 13.21 -34.51 7.58
N SER A 20 12.04 -34.23 8.14
CA SER A 20 11.94 -33.72 9.52
C SER A 20 10.59 -34.10 10.14
N ALA A 21 10.69 -34.79 11.27
CA ALA A 21 9.61 -34.96 12.23
C ALA A 21 9.46 -33.64 13.01
N GLY A 22 8.22 -33.14 13.14
CA GLY A 22 7.89 -31.98 13.96
C GLY A 22 6.82 -32.34 14.98
N CYS A 23 7.18 -32.32 16.27
CA CYS A 23 6.26 -32.42 17.39
C CYS A 23 5.47 -31.10 17.53
N SER A 24 4.13 -31.20 17.54
CA SER A 24 3.19 -30.13 17.92
C SER A 24 2.91 -30.30 19.43
N ASP A 25 3.25 -29.31 20.25
CA ASP A 25 2.42 -28.17 20.69
C ASP A 25 1.73 -28.46 22.03
N SER A 26 2.09 -27.66 23.04
CA SER A 26 1.36 -27.49 24.29
C SER A 26 1.98 -26.31 25.02
N SER A 27 1.24 -25.22 25.16
CA SER A 27 1.08 -24.44 26.41
C SER A 27 0.23 -23.20 26.14
N GLU A 28 -1.05 -23.29 26.53
CA GLU A 28 -1.86 -22.12 26.90
C GLU A 28 -1.23 -21.38 28.08
N PRO A 29 -1.50 -20.08 28.21
CA PRO A 29 -2.08 -19.67 29.48
C PRO A 29 -3.34 -18.83 29.28
N SER A 30 -4.38 -19.27 29.99
CA SER A 30 -5.51 -18.47 30.44
C SER A 30 -5.01 -17.22 31.17
N GLU A 31 -5.63 -16.08 30.90
CA GLU A 31 -5.71 -15.03 31.91
C GLU A 31 -7.16 -14.56 32.03
N THR A 32 -7.64 -14.75 33.26
CA THR A 32 -8.96 -14.44 33.76
C THR A 32 -8.92 -13.02 34.31
N ALA A 33 -9.77 -12.13 33.83
CA ALA A 33 -10.17 -10.95 34.61
C ALA A 33 -11.51 -10.37 34.11
N THR A 34 -12.56 -10.65 34.88
CA THR A 34 -13.71 -9.75 35.14
C THR A 34 -13.62 -9.39 36.64
N PRO A 35 -14.31 -8.37 37.21
CA PRO A 35 -15.46 -7.62 36.68
C PRO A 35 -15.46 -6.09 36.94
N ASP A 36 -16.44 -5.45 36.29
CA ASP A 36 -17.24 -4.25 36.61
C ASP A 36 -16.86 -3.24 37.71
N THR A 37 -16.95 -1.95 37.36
CA THR A 37 -17.37 -0.86 38.27
C THR A 37 -18.12 0.22 37.49
N GLU A 38 -19.45 0.11 37.55
CA GLU A 38 -20.43 1.12 37.98
C GLU A 38 -20.20 2.64 37.70
N THR A 39 -21.15 3.19 36.92
CA THR A 39 -21.88 4.47 37.11
C THR A 39 -21.11 5.80 37.17
N GLN A 40 -21.29 6.64 36.14
CA GLN A 40 -22.14 7.85 36.26
C GLN A 40 -22.34 8.55 34.92
N ALA A 41 -23.61 8.78 34.57
CA ALA A 41 -24.03 9.66 33.48
C ALA A 41 -23.83 11.12 33.86
N PRO A 42 -23.27 11.98 32.98
CA PRO A 42 -23.42 13.41 33.12
C PRO A 42 -24.76 13.85 32.52
N GLN A 43 -25.40 14.74 33.27
CA GLN A 43 -26.73 15.28 33.07
C GLN A 43 -26.76 16.21 31.86
N VAL A 44 -27.81 16.08 31.05
CA VAL A 44 -28.10 16.99 29.93
C VAL A 44 -28.71 18.27 30.51
N THR A 45 -27.94 19.34 30.55
CA THR A 45 -28.44 20.69 30.83
C THR A 45 -28.70 21.39 29.49
N LEU A 46 -29.98 21.49 29.10
CA LEU A 46 -30.41 22.41 28.06
C LEU A 46 -30.32 23.83 28.61
N THR A 47 -29.34 24.60 28.13
CA THR A 47 -29.32 26.05 28.30
C THR A 47 -29.45 26.68 26.90
N THR A 48 -30.64 27.21 26.64
CA THR A 48 -30.89 28.15 25.53
C THR A 48 -30.40 29.52 25.96
N GLU A 49 -29.22 29.91 25.49
CA GLU A 49 -28.73 31.28 25.58
C GLU A 49 -28.15 31.68 24.22
N LEU A 50 -28.92 32.48 23.46
CA LEU A 50 -28.37 33.36 22.44
C LEU A 50 -27.57 34.46 23.15
N PRO A 51 -26.34 34.69 22.72
CA PRO A 51 -25.95 36.07 22.47
C PRO A 51 -25.44 36.26 21.04
N ASP A 52 -26.04 37.23 20.35
CA ASP A 52 -25.42 37.97 19.25
C ASP A 52 -24.08 38.51 19.75
N THR A 53 -22.98 38.01 19.18
CA THR A 53 -21.69 38.69 19.20
C THR A 53 -20.97 38.28 17.93
N ASP A 54 -20.66 39.29 17.12
CA ASP A 54 -19.78 39.25 15.95
C ASP A 54 -18.40 38.73 16.39
N SER A 55 -18.28 37.41 16.58
CA SER A 55 -17.01 36.74 16.76
C SER A 55 -16.44 36.48 15.38
N GLU A 56 -15.66 37.47 14.94
CA GLU A 56 -14.53 37.29 14.04
C GLU A 56 -13.93 35.90 14.26
N ILE A 57 -14.19 35.01 13.32
CA ILE A 57 -13.59 33.68 13.28
C ILE A 57 -12.11 33.95 13.07
N ALA A 58 -11.38 34.00 14.18
CA ALA A 58 -9.95 33.81 14.22
C ALA A 58 -9.72 32.39 13.69
N VAL A 59 -9.62 32.30 12.36
CA VAL A 59 -8.89 31.23 11.70
C VAL A 59 -7.57 31.11 12.44
N PRO A 60 -7.26 29.97 13.10
CA PRO A 60 -5.92 29.76 13.60
C PRO A 60 -5.03 29.78 12.37
N SER A 61 -4.37 30.92 12.17
CA SER A 61 -3.37 31.11 11.15
C SER A 61 -2.32 30.05 11.42
N THR A 62 -2.22 29.11 10.49
CA THR A 62 -1.15 28.12 10.38
C THR A 62 0.18 28.81 10.64
N GLU A 63 0.71 28.60 11.85
CA GLU A 63 2.04 29.02 12.22
C GLU A 63 3.02 28.27 11.32
N THR A 64 3.69 29.02 10.46
CA THR A 64 4.85 28.60 9.69
C THR A 64 6.01 28.34 10.65
N THR A 65 5.99 27.21 11.34
CA THR A 65 7.16 26.66 12.04
C THR A 65 7.92 25.74 11.08
N ALA A 66 9.23 25.96 10.97
CA ALA A 66 10.22 25.21 10.17
C ALA A 66 9.69 23.85 9.65
N THR A 67 9.46 23.79 8.33
CA THR A 67 8.77 22.73 7.59
C THR A 67 9.40 21.36 7.81
N THR A 68 9.06 20.72 8.93
CA THR A 68 9.27 19.29 9.10
C THR A 68 8.23 18.63 8.19
N ALA A 69 8.69 17.89 7.18
CA ALA A 69 7.80 17.21 6.26
C ALA A 69 6.78 16.37 7.06
N THR A 70 5.49 16.53 6.77
CA THR A 70 4.41 15.75 7.39
C THR A 70 4.24 14.43 6.64
N PRO A 71 3.64 13.38 7.26
CA PRO A 71 3.33 12.14 6.56
C PRO A 71 2.53 12.36 5.27
N GLN A 72 1.53 13.24 5.31
CA GLN A 72 0.72 13.60 4.14
C GLN A 72 1.55 14.26 3.04
N SER A 73 2.49 15.15 3.38
CA SER A 73 3.37 15.78 2.39
C SER A 73 4.33 14.78 1.72
N ILE A 74 4.78 13.76 2.46
CA ILE A 74 5.57 12.66 1.90
C ILE A 74 4.74 11.84 0.91
N VAL A 75 3.52 11.47 1.27
CA VAL A 75 2.60 10.74 0.37
C VAL A 75 2.26 11.58 -0.86
N GLN A 76 1.98 12.87 -0.71
CA GLN A 76 1.74 13.79 -1.82
C GLN A 76 2.92 13.78 -2.81
N SER A 77 4.15 13.87 -2.27
CA SER A 77 5.37 13.88 -3.08
C SER A 77 5.57 12.54 -3.80
N PHE A 78 5.29 11.43 -3.10
CA PHE A 78 5.39 10.08 -3.64
C PHE A 78 4.39 9.81 -4.77
N LEU A 79 3.12 10.15 -4.57
CA LEU A 79 2.08 10.01 -5.59
C LEU A 79 2.35 10.90 -6.81
N THR A 80 2.89 12.11 -6.60
CA THR A 80 3.34 12.98 -7.69
C THR A 80 4.47 12.34 -8.48
N ALA A 81 5.46 11.76 -7.79
CA ALA A 81 6.57 11.08 -8.44
C ALA A 81 6.10 9.83 -9.21
N LEU A 82 5.13 9.08 -8.69
CA LEU A 82 4.48 7.95 -9.38
C LEU A 82 3.76 8.41 -10.65
N GLN A 83 2.95 9.47 -10.58
CA GLN A 83 2.23 10.03 -11.72
C GLN A 83 3.18 10.49 -12.83
N LEU A 84 4.33 11.06 -12.45
CA LEU A 84 5.33 11.59 -13.38
C LEU A 84 6.38 10.55 -13.83
N GLY A 85 6.31 9.32 -13.34
CA GLY A 85 7.29 8.26 -13.66
C GLY A 85 8.70 8.56 -13.19
N LYS A 86 8.86 9.26 -12.06
CA LYS A 86 10.15 9.69 -11.52
C LYS A 86 10.74 8.65 -10.57
N ASP A 87 11.22 7.55 -11.14
CA ASP A 87 11.73 6.37 -10.41
C ASP A 87 12.75 6.71 -9.30
N ALA A 88 13.63 7.69 -9.51
CA ALA A 88 14.60 8.12 -8.50
C ALA A 88 13.93 8.81 -7.28
N GLU A 89 12.98 9.72 -7.53
CA GLU A 89 12.25 10.42 -6.48
C GLU A 89 11.36 9.45 -5.68
N ILE A 90 10.75 8.47 -6.36
CA ILE A 90 9.99 7.38 -5.72
C ILE A 90 10.90 6.60 -4.77
N SER A 91 12.07 6.17 -5.25
CA SER A 91 13.01 5.37 -4.47
C SER A 91 13.53 6.10 -3.23
N ASP A 92 13.75 7.42 -3.31
CA ASP A 92 14.27 8.22 -2.20
C ASP A 92 13.25 8.50 -1.09
N LEU A 93 11.96 8.34 -1.38
CA LEU A 93 10.86 8.49 -0.43
C LEU A 93 10.50 7.18 0.30
N LEU A 94 11.08 6.05 -0.12
CA LEU A 94 10.96 4.77 0.58
C LEU A 94 11.82 4.73 1.84
N THR A 95 11.48 3.88 2.80
CA THR A 95 12.39 3.58 3.92
C THR A 95 13.67 2.97 3.37
N THR A 96 14.77 3.13 4.11
CA THR A 96 16.06 2.50 3.74
C THR A 96 15.92 1.01 3.46
N ARG A 97 15.17 0.29 4.32
CA ARG A 97 14.95 -1.14 4.18
C ARG A 97 14.08 -1.46 2.96
N ALA A 98 12.99 -0.71 2.75
CA ALA A 98 12.14 -0.87 1.58
C ALA A 98 12.94 -0.68 0.30
N LYS A 99 13.73 0.40 0.19
CA LYS A 99 14.61 0.67 -0.96
C LYS A 99 15.58 -0.49 -1.24
N GLN A 100 16.22 -1.02 -0.19
CA GLN A 100 17.17 -2.13 -0.31
C GLN A 100 16.50 -3.41 -0.79
N GLU A 101 15.38 -3.80 -0.18
CA GLU A 101 14.69 -5.04 -0.54
C GLU A 101 14.02 -4.93 -1.91
N THR A 102 13.39 -3.81 -2.24
CA THR A 102 12.81 -3.62 -3.58
C THR A 102 13.90 -3.65 -4.67
N GLN A 103 15.06 -3.04 -4.42
CA GLN A 103 16.19 -3.06 -5.37
C GLN A 103 16.79 -4.47 -5.54
N LYS A 104 16.96 -5.21 -4.44
CA LYS A 104 17.53 -6.56 -4.44
C LYS A 104 16.72 -7.55 -5.27
N HIS A 105 15.40 -7.35 -5.31
CA HIS A 105 14.47 -8.22 -6.01
C HIS A 105 14.04 -7.68 -7.39
N ASP A 106 14.68 -6.59 -7.86
CA ASP A 106 14.30 -5.84 -9.08
C ASP A 106 12.81 -5.47 -9.10
N LEU A 107 12.23 -5.31 -7.90
CA LEU A 107 10.85 -4.91 -7.68
C LEU A 107 10.80 -3.40 -7.83
N VAL A 108 10.57 -2.94 -9.05
CA VAL A 108 10.26 -1.52 -9.24
C VAL A 108 8.83 -1.31 -8.74
N VAL A 109 8.66 -0.49 -7.69
CA VAL A 109 7.36 0.04 -7.30
C VAL A 109 6.88 0.98 -8.41
N ARG A 110 6.44 0.41 -9.53
CA ARG A 110 5.80 1.16 -10.61
C ARG A 110 4.33 1.21 -10.31
N SER A 111 3.79 2.42 -10.29
CA SER A 111 2.36 2.56 -10.48
C SER A 111 2.03 2.09 -11.91
N PRO A 112 0.91 1.39 -12.14
CA PRO A 112 0.33 1.26 -13.48
C PRO A 112 -0.16 2.62 -14.02
N GLY A 113 -0.06 3.67 -13.20
CA GLY A 113 -0.47 5.04 -13.45
C GLY A 113 -0.06 5.59 -14.81
N SER A 114 -1.05 5.80 -15.64
CA SER A 114 -0.97 6.63 -16.83
C SER A 114 -0.64 8.09 -16.43
N PRO A 115 0.03 8.86 -17.30
CA PRO A 115 0.26 10.30 -17.06
C PRO A 115 -1.01 11.12 -16.82
N ASN A 116 -2.19 10.55 -17.15
CA ASN A 116 -3.50 11.17 -17.01
C ASN A 116 -4.23 10.74 -15.73
N ALA A 117 -3.60 9.91 -14.87
CA ALA A 117 -4.14 9.58 -13.57
C ALA A 117 -4.25 10.85 -12.70
N SER A 118 -5.17 10.83 -11.74
CA SER A 118 -5.29 11.89 -10.72
C SER A 118 -5.39 11.25 -9.34
N PHE A 119 -5.06 12.00 -8.29
CA PHE A 119 -5.11 11.47 -6.93
C PHE A 119 -5.48 12.54 -5.91
N GLU A 120 -6.00 12.06 -4.77
CA GLU A 120 -6.33 12.89 -3.61
C GLU A 120 -5.70 12.26 -2.36
N VAL A 121 -4.95 13.05 -1.59
CA VAL A 121 -4.41 12.62 -0.29
C VAL A 121 -5.44 12.93 0.79
N GLY A 122 -5.79 11.90 1.56
CA GLY A 122 -6.80 11.96 2.61
C GLY A 122 -6.21 12.17 4.00
N GLY A 123 -6.88 11.57 4.98
CA GLY A 123 -6.56 11.71 6.40
C GLY A 123 -5.27 11.01 6.80
N VAL A 124 -4.73 11.43 7.94
CA VAL A 124 -3.58 10.81 8.59
C VAL A 124 -3.97 10.27 9.96
N GLU A 125 -3.54 9.05 10.25
CA GLU A 125 -3.61 8.43 11.56
C GLU A 125 -2.17 8.17 12.04
N LEU A 126 -1.79 8.81 13.14
CA LEU A 126 -0.49 8.57 13.77
C LEU A 126 -0.57 7.34 14.66
N VAL A 127 0.41 6.44 14.54
CA VAL A 127 0.49 5.20 15.33
C VAL A 127 1.86 5.08 15.98
N SER A 128 2.01 4.15 16.92
CA SER A 128 3.30 3.90 17.55
C SER A 128 4.35 3.49 16.50
N GLY A 129 5.35 4.35 16.29
CA GLY A 129 6.43 4.13 15.33
C GLY A 129 6.10 4.40 13.86
N GLY A 130 4.95 4.99 13.54
CA GLY A 130 4.55 5.21 12.15
C GLY A 130 3.33 6.11 11.94
N ALA A 131 2.87 6.16 10.70
CA ALA A 131 1.64 6.83 10.32
C ALA A 131 0.95 6.08 9.17
N TYR A 132 -0.38 6.10 9.18
CA TYR A 132 -1.20 5.69 8.05
C TYR A 132 -1.77 6.92 7.37
N VAL A 133 -1.69 6.96 6.05
CA VAL A 133 -2.24 8.07 5.26
C VAL A 133 -3.11 7.49 4.15
N THR A 134 -4.37 7.89 4.09
CA THR A 134 -5.26 7.43 3.03
C THR A 134 -5.07 8.24 1.75
N SER A 135 -5.37 7.64 0.60
CA SER A 135 -5.45 8.34 -0.67
C SER A 135 -6.43 7.65 -1.61
N LEU A 136 -7.00 8.43 -2.52
CA LEU A 136 -7.81 7.93 -3.62
C LEU A 136 -7.04 8.13 -4.94
N TRP A 137 -6.69 7.04 -5.61
CA TRP A 137 -6.08 7.08 -6.94
C TRP A 137 -7.14 6.85 -8.01
N LYS A 138 -7.15 7.69 -9.06
CA LYS A 138 -8.13 7.67 -10.15
C LYS A 138 -7.41 7.49 -11.48
N GLU A 139 -7.71 6.38 -12.15
CA GLU A 139 -7.12 5.99 -13.42
C GLU A 139 -8.17 6.12 -14.54
N PRO A 140 -7.92 6.89 -15.61
CA PRO A 140 -8.79 6.85 -16.77
C PRO A 140 -8.64 5.51 -17.49
N GLY A 141 -9.72 4.74 -17.55
CA GLY A 141 -9.83 3.49 -18.29
C GLY A 141 -9.92 3.73 -19.80
N GLN A 142 -9.48 2.72 -20.58
CA GLN A 142 -9.61 2.74 -22.04
C GLN A 142 -11.06 2.57 -22.51
N ASP A 143 -11.94 2.14 -21.61
CA ASP A 143 -13.39 2.01 -21.77
C ASP A 143 -14.12 3.36 -21.56
N GLY A 144 -13.40 4.44 -21.23
CA GLY A 144 -13.96 5.74 -20.91
C GLY A 144 -14.51 5.84 -19.48
N LEU A 145 -14.36 4.80 -18.65
CA LEU A 145 -14.69 4.83 -17.23
C LEU A 145 -13.47 5.31 -16.43
N THR A 146 -13.70 5.80 -15.22
CA THR A 146 -12.63 6.11 -14.26
C THR A 146 -12.58 4.98 -13.23
N HIS A 147 -11.46 4.27 -13.17
CA HIS A 147 -11.21 3.30 -12.12
C HIS A 147 -10.67 4.01 -10.88
N GLN A 148 -11.19 3.65 -9.71
CA GLN A 148 -10.81 4.28 -8.45
C GLN A 148 -10.23 3.24 -7.51
N PHE A 149 -9.16 3.61 -6.80
CA PHE A 149 -8.46 2.74 -5.87
C PHE A 149 -8.23 3.46 -4.54
N ASP A 150 -8.81 2.91 -3.47
CA ASP A 150 -8.51 3.34 -2.11
C ASP A 150 -7.19 2.71 -1.66
N ILE A 151 -6.22 3.55 -1.34
CA ILE A 151 -4.89 3.15 -0.91
C ILE A 151 -4.61 3.73 0.47
N ILE A 152 -4.15 2.87 1.38
CA ILE A 152 -3.59 3.29 2.67
C ILE A 152 -2.08 3.18 2.54
N TRP A 153 -1.38 4.29 2.72
CA TRP A 153 0.08 4.35 2.73
C TRP A 153 0.58 4.17 4.15
N ILE A 154 1.59 3.32 4.31
CA ILE A 154 2.20 3.03 5.61
C ILE A 154 3.55 3.73 5.64
N LEU A 155 3.70 4.63 6.60
CA LEU A 155 4.91 5.40 6.81
C LEU A 155 5.58 5.02 8.12
N ARG A 156 6.91 5.09 8.13
CA ARG A 156 7.72 5.03 9.33
C ARG A 156 8.47 6.33 9.52
N GLN A 157 8.71 6.69 10.77
CA GLN A 157 9.60 7.79 11.11
C GLN A 157 11.03 7.26 11.23
N GLN A 158 11.91 7.71 10.34
CA GLN A 158 13.35 7.44 10.39
C GLN A 158 14.10 8.68 10.92
N PRO A 159 15.40 8.58 11.28
CA PRO A 159 16.20 9.74 11.70
C PRO A 159 16.18 10.89 10.68
N GLU A 160 16.08 10.57 9.40
CA GLU A 160 16.02 11.50 8.26
C GLU A 160 14.58 11.96 7.93
N GLY A 161 13.61 11.61 8.76
CA GLY A 161 12.21 11.98 8.63
C GLY A 161 11.29 10.85 8.19
N TRP A 162 10.08 11.21 7.78
CA TRP A 162 9.06 10.26 7.34
C TRP A 162 9.43 9.61 6.02
N ARG A 163 9.21 8.30 5.91
CA ARG A 163 9.45 7.48 4.72
C ARG A 163 8.38 6.41 4.57
N ILE A 164 8.12 6.00 3.33
CA ILE A 164 7.10 5.00 2.99
C ILE A 164 7.68 3.59 3.15
N ALA A 165 7.02 2.77 3.97
CA ALA A 165 7.39 1.38 4.24
C ALA A 165 6.52 0.38 3.48
N GLY A 166 5.34 0.79 3.01
CA GLY A 166 4.40 -0.11 2.34
C GLY A 166 3.10 0.56 1.95
N MET A 167 2.19 -0.24 1.40
CA MET A 167 0.83 0.16 1.07
C MET A 167 -0.16 -0.94 1.42
N ALA A 168 -1.43 -0.58 1.62
CA ALA A 168 -2.53 -1.51 1.65
C ALA A 168 -3.61 -1.06 0.66
N THR A 169 -4.11 -1.98 -0.15
CA THR A 169 -5.16 -1.69 -1.13
C THR A 169 -6.39 -2.52 -0.83
N ARG A 170 -7.56 -1.93 -1.08
CA ARG A 170 -8.83 -2.65 -0.95
C ARG A 170 -9.40 -2.91 -2.34
N VAL A 171 -9.52 -4.17 -2.72
CA VAL A 171 -10.06 -4.58 -4.04
C VAL A 171 -11.59 -4.50 -4.06
N ALA A 172 -12.24 -4.79 -2.93
CA ALA A 172 -13.69 -4.66 -2.76
C ALA A 172 -14.02 -4.09 -1.38
N ALA A 173 -15.07 -3.26 -1.28
CA ALA A 173 -15.44 -2.55 -0.05
C ALA A 173 -15.63 -3.45 1.19
N ASN A 174 -15.96 -4.73 0.99
CA ASN A 174 -16.19 -5.74 2.02
C ASN A 174 -15.00 -6.70 2.24
N GLU A 175 -13.86 -6.48 1.60
CA GLU A 175 -12.66 -7.30 1.75
C GLU A 175 -11.62 -6.62 2.67
N ALA A 176 -10.84 -7.43 3.37
CA ALA A 176 -9.69 -6.93 4.11
C ALA A 176 -8.68 -6.32 3.12
N PRO A 177 -8.06 -5.17 3.46
CA PRO A 177 -7.03 -4.59 2.60
C PRO A 177 -5.85 -5.57 2.44
N THR A 178 -5.41 -5.78 1.20
CA THR A 178 -4.18 -6.52 0.92
C THR A 178 -3.00 -5.64 1.28
N TYR A 179 -2.21 -6.05 2.27
CA TYR A 179 -1.03 -5.33 2.72
C TYR A 179 0.21 -5.75 1.91
N LEU A 180 0.88 -4.77 1.34
CA LEU A 180 2.15 -4.90 0.63
C LEU A 180 3.23 -4.22 1.46
N ASN A 181 4.00 -5.02 2.19
CA ASN A 181 5.17 -4.55 2.92
C ASN A 181 6.35 -4.42 1.97
N PHE A 182 6.87 -3.21 1.76
CA PHE A 182 8.04 -3.04 0.89
C PHE A 182 9.34 -3.46 1.58
N GLU A 183 9.34 -3.56 2.91
CA GLU A 183 10.49 -3.99 3.71
C GLU A 183 10.64 -5.52 3.83
N GLU A 184 9.58 -6.26 3.46
CA GLU A 184 9.47 -7.73 3.46
C GLU A 184 8.73 -8.16 2.18
N PRO A 185 9.46 -8.29 1.05
CA PRO A 185 8.87 -8.37 -0.27
C PRO A 185 8.25 -9.73 -0.62
N GLU A 186 8.25 -10.70 0.29
CA GLU A 186 7.78 -12.07 0.04
C GLU A 186 6.34 -12.10 -0.49
N GLU A 187 5.47 -11.28 0.08
CA GLU A 187 4.07 -11.20 -0.33
C GLU A 187 3.90 -10.52 -1.70
N MET A 188 4.70 -9.48 -1.97
CA MET A 188 4.71 -8.84 -3.29
C MET A 188 5.13 -9.84 -4.38
N ILE A 189 6.18 -10.63 -4.10
CA ILE A 189 6.67 -11.64 -5.04
C ILE A 189 5.59 -12.70 -5.32
N ARG A 190 4.86 -13.15 -4.30
CA ARG A 190 3.75 -14.11 -4.47
C ARG A 190 2.63 -13.56 -5.35
N ILE A 191 2.20 -12.33 -5.08
CA ILE A 191 1.13 -11.67 -5.84
C ILE A 191 1.53 -11.50 -7.30
N TRP A 192 2.78 -11.13 -7.58
CA TRP A 192 3.28 -10.96 -8.95
C TRP A 192 3.38 -12.29 -9.69
N GLN A 193 3.89 -13.35 -9.05
CA GLN A 193 3.92 -14.68 -9.66
C GLN A 193 2.54 -15.20 -10.03
N GLU A 194 1.52 -14.89 -9.21
CA GLU A 194 0.14 -15.23 -9.52
C GLU A 194 -0.40 -14.40 -10.70
N ALA A 195 -0.11 -13.10 -10.73
CA ALA A 195 -0.47 -12.22 -11.85
C ALA A 195 0.16 -12.70 -13.17
N ASP A 196 1.45 -13.02 -13.18
CA ASP A 196 2.18 -13.53 -14.35
C ASP A 196 1.60 -14.86 -14.84
N ARG A 197 1.29 -15.79 -13.90
CA ARG A 197 0.68 -17.07 -14.24
C ARG A 197 -0.68 -16.87 -14.91
N ARG A 198 -1.51 -15.96 -14.39
CA ARG A 198 -2.82 -15.62 -14.97
C ARG A 198 -2.68 -15.06 -16.39
N LEU A 199 -1.72 -14.15 -16.62
CA LEU A 199 -1.45 -13.61 -17.94
C LEU A 199 -1.01 -14.69 -18.93
N ALA A 200 -0.13 -15.60 -18.50
CA ALA A 200 0.32 -16.71 -19.32
C ALA A 200 -0.82 -17.68 -19.70
N THR A 201 -1.73 -17.98 -18.76
CA THR A 201 -2.91 -18.82 -19.03
C THR A 201 -3.86 -18.14 -20.02
N GLN A 202 -4.14 -16.84 -19.85
CA GLN A 202 -5.02 -16.10 -20.77
C GLN A 202 -4.44 -15.99 -22.19
N GLN A 203 -3.12 -15.87 -22.34
CA GLN A 203 -2.46 -15.85 -23.66
C GLN A 203 -2.59 -17.20 -24.39
N ASN A 204 -2.53 -18.32 -23.67
CA ASN A 204 -2.73 -19.65 -24.26
C ASN A 204 -4.18 -19.92 -24.66
N GLU A 205 -5.16 -19.43 -23.90
CA GLU A 205 -6.59 -19.58 -24.24
C GLU A 205 -7.03 -18.68 -25.41
N GLY A 206 -6.43 -17.49 -25.54
CA GLY A 206 -6.64 -16.61 -26.69
C GLY A 206 -6.08 -17.15 -28.02
N ASP A 207 -4.96 -17.88 -27.99
CA ASP A 207 -4.37 -18.49 -29.19
C ASP A 207 -5.12 -19.77 -29.62
N ALA A 208 -5.63 -20.55 -28.67
CA ALA A 208 -6.39 -21.77 -28.94
C ALA A 208 -7.77 -21.53 -29.59
N THR A 209 -8.33 -20.32 -29.47
CA THR A 209 -9.67 -19.99 -30.01
C THR A 209 -9.65 -19.32 -31.38
N VAL A 210 -8.49 -18.85 -31.87
CA VAL A 210 -8.34 -18.26 -33.22
C VAL A 210 -8.07 -19.33 -34.29
N GLY A 211 -7.74 -20.57 -33.89
CA GLY A 211 -7.40 -21.68 -34.78
C GLY A 211 -8.55 -22.61 -35.21
N VAL A 212 -9.82 -22.26 -35.00
CA VAL A 212 -10.97 -23.08 -35.43
C VAL A 212 -11.87 -22.29 -36.38
N GLY A 213 -11.45 -22.20 -37.64
CA GLY A 213 -12.32 -21.83 -38.76
C GLY A 213 -12.28 -22.94 -39.82
N PRO A 214 -13.43 -23.40 -40.35
CA PRO A 214 -13.54 -24.52 -41.27
C PRO A 214 -12.94 -24.28 -42.67
#